data_AF-V6DLF1-F1
#
_entry.id   AF-V6DLF1-F1
#
_cell.length_a   1.000
_cell.length_b   1.000
_cell.length_c   1.000
_cell.angle_alpha   90.00
_cell.angle_beta   90.00
_cell.angle_gamma   90.00
#
_symmetry.space_group_name_H-M   'P 1'
#
loop_
_entity.id
_entity.type
_entity.pdbx_description
1 polymer ?
#
loop_
_entity_poly.entity_id
_entity_poly.type
_entity_poly.pdbx_seq_one_letter_code
_entity_poly.pdbx_strand_id
1 'polypeptide(L)'
;MILAKGILLTLMTKFYHQTISANDKALNALVTDRTAVLMTILVVVLVPITEELLYRGVFTSFFFKNQPFWQVAMSGVIFGLMHSSTNFISALIYVTMGWILAYVYVHTKNLSNSLTLHILNNAPFISVLFN
;
A
#
# COMPACT_ATOMS: atom_id res chain seq x y z
N MET A 1 9.96 -1.54 2.13
CA MET A 1 8.52 -1.89 2.09
C MET A 1 8.30 -3.39 2.09
N ILE A 2 8.84 -4.13 1.09
CA ILE A 2 8.69 -5.60 0.97
C ILE A 2 9.13 -6.34 2.24
N LEU A 3 10.32 -6.04 2.79
CA LEU A 3 10.82 -6.68 4.02
C LEU A 3 9.88 -6.45 5.21
N ALA A 4 9.44 -5.20 5.43
CA ALA A 4 8.52 -4.86 6.52
C ALA A 4 7.17 -5.60 6.37
N LYS A 5 6.61 -5.63 5.15
CA LYS A 5 5.40 -6.40 4.83
C LYS A 5 5.62 -7.89 5.10
N GLY A 6 6.75 -8.46 4.68
CA GLY A 6 7.07 -9.88 4.88
C GLY A 6 7.20 -10.29 6.35
N ILE A 7 7.84 -9.46 7.18
CA ILE A 7 7.93 -9.69 8.63
C ILE A 7 6.53 -9.67 9.25
N LEU A 8 5.72 -8.64 8.94
CA LEU A 8 4.38 -8.51 9.48
C LEU A 8 3.44 -9.63 8.99
N LEU A 9 3.55 -10.08 7.75
CA LEU A 9 2.83 -11.26 7.24
C LEU A 9 3.22 -12.54 7.97
N THR A 10 4.51 -12.72 8.29
CA THR A 10 4.99 -13.87 9.08
C THR A 10 4.38 -13.85 10.48
N LEU A 11 4.34 -12.69 11.12
CA LEU A 11 3.67 -12.52 12.41
C LEU A 11 2.15 -12.76 12.30
N MET A 12 1.50 -12.24 11.27
CA MET A 12 0.07 -12.45 11.02
C MET A 12 -0.25 -13.94 10.85
N THR A 13 0.60 -14.67 10.13
CA THR A 13 0.46 -16.13 9.96
C THR A 13 0.57 -16.85 11.30
N LYS A 14 1.53 -16.43 12.15
CA LYS A 14 1.75 -17.04 13.47
C LYS A 14 0.59 -16.81 14.45
N PHE A 15 0.02 -15.60 14.47
CA PHE A 15 -0.98 -15.22 15.47
C PHE A 15 -2.44 -15.38 15.00
N TYR A 16 -2.69 -15.23 13.70
CA TYR A 16 -4.05 -15.24 13.13
C TYR A 16 -4.27 -16.34 12.08
N HIS A 17 -3.24 -17.16 11.77
CA HIS A 17 -3.30 -18.22 10.77
C HIS A 17 -3.72 -17.74 9.36
N GLN A 18 -3.51 -16.46 9.07
CA GLN A 18 -3.77 -15.84 7.77
C GLN A 18 -2.43 -15.58 7.07
N THR A 19 -2.26 -16.14 5.87
CA THR A 19 -1.05 -15.98 5.05
C THR A 19 -1.11 -14.78 4.11
N ILE A 20 -2.31 -14.23 3.91
CA ILE A 20 -2.61 -13.07 3.07
C ILE A 20 -3.62 -12.18 3.78
N SER A 21 -3.51 -10.86 3.60
CA SER A 21 -4.48 -9.91 4.13
C SER A 21 -5.80 -9.97 3.35
N ALA A 22 -6.88 -9.49 3.94
CA ALA A 22 -8.17 -9.43 3.26
C ALA A 22 -8.13 -8.54 2.01
N ASN A 23 -7.45 -7.40 2.08
CA ASN A 23 -7.26 -6.52 0.93
C ASN A 23 -6.44 -7.20 -0.19
N ASP A 24 -5.31 -7.84 0.10
CA ASP A 24 -4.51 -8.52 -0.94
C ASP A 24 -5.28 -9.72 -1.53
N LYS A 25 -6.10 -10.41 -0.71
CA LYS A 25 -6.99 -11.47 -1.20
C LYS A 25 -8.06 -10.93 -2.15
N ALA A 26 -8.66 -9.78 -1.85
CA ALA A 26 -9.62 -9.12 -2.72
C ALA A 26 -8.99 -8.69 -4.05
N LEU A 27 -7.78 -8.11 -3.99
CA LEU A 27 -7.01 -7.76 -5.18
C LEU A 27 -6.71 -9.00 -6.03
N ASN A 28 -6.21 -10.10 -5.42
CA ASN A 28 -5.97 -11.36 -6.13
C ASN A 28 -7.21 -11.85 -6.90
N ALA A 29 -8.40 -11.78 -6.29
CA ALA A 29 -9.64 -12.20 -6.95
C ALA A 29 -10.01 -11.32 -8.15
N LEU A 30 -9.70 -10.02 -8.10
CA LEU A 30 -9.93 -9.10 -9.23
C LEU A 30 -8.98 -9.39 -10.40
N VAL A 31 -7.74 -9.83 -10.12
CA VAL A 31 -6.76 -10.15 -11.15
C VAL A 31 -6.87 -11.55 -11.76
N THR A 32 -7.70 -12.44 -11.20
CA THR A 32 -7.97 -13.78 -11.77
C THR A 32 -9.24 -13.84 -12.62
N ASP A 33 -9.96 -12.73 -12.82
CA ASP A 33 -11.20 -12.69 -13.60
C ASP A 33 -10.96 -12.71 -15.12
N ARG A 34 -12.00 -12.84 -15.96
CA ARG A 34 -11.88 -12.85 -17.44
C ARG A 34 -11.22 -11.59 -18.02
N THR A 35 -11.19 -10.49 -17.26
CA THR A 35 -10.48 -9.24 -17.58
C THR A 35 -9.14 -9.09 -16.85
N ALA A 36 -8.54 -10.19 -16.44
CA ALA A 36 -7.32 -10.29 -15.61
C ALA A 36 -6.24 -9.26 -15.97
N VAL A 37 -5.86 -9.17 -17.25
CA VAL A 37 -4.80 -8.25 -17.73
C VAL A 37 -5.14 -6.78 -17.45
N LEU A 38 -6.37 -6.36 -17.77
CA LEU A 38 -6.82 -4.99 -17.52
C LEU A 38 -6.87 -4.69 -16.03
N MET A 39 -7.37 -5.64 -15.24
CA MET A 39 -7.44 -5.52 -13.78
C MET A 39 -6.05 -5.48 -13.14
N THR A 40 -5.07 -6.21 -13.69
CA THR A 40 -3.67 -6.11 -13.25
C THR A 40 -3.14 -4.71 -13.44
N ILE A 41 -3.32 -4.13 -14.63
CA ILE A 41 -2.84 -2.77 -14.92
C ILE A 41 -3.50 -1.77 -13.96
N LEU A 42 -4.81 -1.92 -13.72
CA LEU A 42 -5.54 -1.08 -12.76
C LEU A 42 -4.94 -1.19 -11.35
N VAL A 43 -4.79 -2.41 -10.82
CA VAL A 43 -4.32 -2.66 -9.44
C VAL A 43 -2.84 -2.31 -9.24
N VAL A 44 -2.00 -2.55 -10.24
CA VAL A 44 -0.54 -2.38 -10.13
C VAL A 44 -0.13 -0.94 -10.41
N VAL A 45 -0.86 -0.22 -11.26
CA VAL A 45 -0.46 1.12 -11.73
C VAL A 45 -1.47 2.19 -11.34
N LEU A 46 -2.72 2.07 -11.80
CA LEU A 46 -3.69 3.16 -11.67
C LEU A 46 -4.14 3.38 -10.21
N VAL A 47 -4.38 2.31 -9.46
CA VAL A 47 -4.71 2.39 -8.02
C VAL A 47 -3.58 3.09 -7.25
N PRO A 48 -2.30 2.65 -7.32
CA PRO A 48 -1.20 3.38 -6.70
C PRO A 48 -1.09 4.85 -7.12
N ILE A 49 -1.30 5.20 -8.40
CA ILE A 49 -1.31 6.60 -8.84
C ILE A 49 -2.36 7.40 -8.07
N THR A 50 -3.59 6.88 -8.00
CA THR A 50 -4.69 7.57 -7.29
C THR A 50 -4.41 7.72 -5.81
N GLU A 51 -3.87 6.68 -5.16
CA GLU A 51 -3.55 6.70 -3.74
C GLU A 51 -2.41 7.68 -3.43
N GLU A 52 -1.33 7.69 -4.22
CA GLU A 52 -0.22 8.63 -4.01
C GLU A 52 -0.66 10.09 -4.19
N LEU A 53 -1.43 10.38 -5.24
CA LEU A 53 -1.95 11.72 -5.48
C LEU A 53 -2.86 12.17 -4.33
N LEU A 54 -3.76 11.30 -3.87
CA LEU A 54 -4.71 11.64 -2.82
C LEU A 54 -4.03 11.79 -1.46
N TYR A 55 -3.26 10.80 -1.02
CA TYR A 55 -2.71 10.80 0.35
C TYR A 55 -1.50 11.71 0.48
N ARG A 56 -0.60 11.74 -0.50
CA ARG A 56 0.67 12.51 -0.43
C ARG A 56 0.54 13.85 -1.15
N GLY A 57 0.00 13.84 -2.36
CA GLY A 57 -0.17 15.03 -3.19
C GLY A 57 -1.17 16.04 -2.62
N VAL A 58 -2.34 15.56 -2.17
CA VAL A 58 -3.41 16.43 -1.65
C VAL A 58 -3.41 16.44 -0.13
N PHE A 59 -3.75 15.32 0.51
CA PHE A 59 -4.07 15.28 1.93
C PHE A 59 -2.92 15.79 2.81
N THR A 60 -1.74 15.15 2.77
CA THR A 60 -0.66 15.56 3.68
C THR A 60 0.03 16.86 3.29
N SER A 61 0.03 17.20 2.00
CA SER A 61 0.61 18.46 1.53
C SER A 61 -0.28 19.65 1.86
N PHE A 62 -1.59 19.46 1.98
CA PHE A 62 -2.55 20.48 2.37
C PHE A 62 -2.65 20.64 3.90
N PHE A 63 -2.93 19.55 4.64
CA PHE A 63 -3.22 19.63 6.07
C PHE A 63 -1.99 19.74 6.98
N PHE A 64 -0.85 19.19 6.55
CA PHE A 64 0.38 19.12 7.37
C PHE A 64 1.57 19.80 6.70
N LYS A 65 1.29 20.86 5.92
CA LYS A 65 2.32 21.62 5.21
C LYS A 65 3.42 22.08 6.18
N ASN A 66 4.68 21.88 5.80
CA ASN A 66 5.87 22.21 6.60
C ASN A 66 5.99 21.46 7.93
N GLN A 67 5.21 20.39 8.15
CA GLN A 67 5.25 19.58 9.37
C GLN A 67 5.63 18.13 9.01
N PRO A 68 6.91 17.85 8.70
CA PRO A 68 7.33 16.58 8.10
C PRO A 68 6.98 15.36 8.96
N PHE A 69 7.08 15.48 10.29
CA PHE A 69 6.67 14.43 11.22
C PHE A 69 5.19 14.07 11.05
N TRP A 70 4.30 15.08 11.06
CA TRP A 70 2.85 14.88 10.93
C TRP A 70 2.46 14.43 9.52
N GLN A 71 3.16 14.87 8.48
CA GLN A 71 3.00 14.36 7.12
C GLN A 71 3.22 12.85 7.07
N VAL A 72 4.30 12.35 7.68
CA VAL A 72 4.56 10.91 7.70
C VAL A 72 3.55 10.19 8.59
N ALA A 73 3.42 10.60 9.86
CA ALA A 73 2.60 9.93 10.85
C ALA A 73 1.13 9.78 10.40
N MET A 74 0.51 10.88 9.96
CA MET A 74 -0.91 10.90 9.59
C MET A 74 -1.16 10.25 8.23
N SER A 75 -0.23 10.38 7.27
CA SER A 75 -0.36 9.68 5.99
C SER A 75 -0.45 8.18 6.20
N GLY A 76 0.46 7.59 6.99
CA GLY A 76 0.44 6.14 7.19
C GLY A 76 -0.78 5.66 7.96
N VAL A 77 -1.20 6.37 9.01
CA VAL A 77 -2.42 5.99 9.77
C VAL A 77 -3.64 6.00 8.86
N ILE A 78 -3.86 7.07 8.09
CA ILE A 78 -5.02 7.17 7.21
C ILE A 78 -4.94 6.16 6.07
N PHE A 79 -3.76 5.96 5.49
CA PHE A 79 -3.55 4.93 4.48
C PHE A 79 -3.95 3.55 5.02
N GLY A 80 -3.52 3.20 6.24
CA GLY A 80 -3.89 1.94 6.87
C GLY A 80 -5.38 1.81 7.17
N LEU A 81 -6.03 2.88 7.62
CA LEU A 81 -7.48 2.90 7.92
C LEU A 81 -8.35 2.72 6.67
N MET A 82 -7.87 3.16 5.50
CA MET A 82 -8.59 3.03 4.24
C MET A 82 -8.46 1.64 3.61
N HIS A 83 -7.60 0.77 4.17
CA HIS A 83 -7.40 -0.59 3.66
C HIS A 83 -8.22 -1.62 4.45
N SER A 84 -8.79 -2.57 3.72
CA SER A 84 -9.57 -3.66 4.31
C SER A 84 -8.68 -4.57 5.18
N SER A 85 -8.87 -4.47 6.49
CA SER A 85 -8.08 -5.17 7.51
C SER A 85 -9.00 -5.99 8.40
N THR A 86 -8.68 -7.27 8.60
CA THR A 86 -9.46 -8.22 9.43
C THR A 86 -8.87 -8.44 10.81
N ASN A 87 -7.64 -7.98 11.04
CA ASN A 87 -6.94 -8.10 12.31
C ASN A 87 -5.93 -6.94 12.49
N PHE A 88 -5.46 -6.75 13.72
CA PHE A 88 -4.54 -5.66 14.06
C PHE A 88 -3.24 -5.69 13.24
N ILE A 89 -2.67 -6.88 12.99
CA ILE A 89 -1.42 -6.99 12.23
C ILE A 89 -1.65 -6.62 10.75
N SER A 90 -2.79 -7.01 10.16
CA SER A 90 -3.16 -6.59 8.81
C SER A 90 -3.33 -5.07 8.68
N ALA A 91 -3.92 -4.40 9.68
CA ALA A 91 -3.97 -2.94 9.71
C ALA A 91 -2.55 -2.34 9.82
N LEU A 92 -1.70 -2.92 10.66
CA LEU A 92 -0.32 -2.48 10.84
C LEU A 92 0.53 -2.64 9.58
N ILE A 93 0.27 -3.66 8.73
CA ILE A 93 0.91 -3.81 7.42
C ILE A 93 0.67 -2.54 6.59
N TYR A 94 -0.58 -2.14 6.43
CA TYR A 94 -0.93 -0.99 5.61
C TYR A 94 -0.48 0.34 6.24
N VAL A 95 -0.58 0.50 7.57
CA VAL A 95 -0.03 1.68 8.26
C VAL A 95 1.48 1.81 8.02
N THR A 96 2.22 0.72 8.15
CA THR A 96 3.68 0.70 7.96
C THR A 96 4.05 0.98 6.50
N MET A 97 3.32 0.41 5.53
CA MET A 97 3.48 0.74 4.12
C MET A 97 3.24 2.23 3.87
N GLY A 98 2.16 2.76 4.42
CA GLY A 98 1.80 4.17 4.28
C GLY A 98 2.88 5.11 4.85
N TRP A 99 3.46 4.77 6.01
CA TRP A 99 4.59 5.50 6.60
C TRP A 99 5.85 5.47 5.74
N ILE A 100 6.22 4.31 5.19
CA ILE A 100 7.40 4.19 4.32
C ILE A 100 7.24 5.06 3.07
N LEU A 101 6.08 4.98 2.41
CA LEU A 101 5.76 5.79 1.23
C LEU A 101 5.77 7.29 1.56
N ALA A 102 5.11 7.70 2.64
CA ALA A 102 5.09 9.08 3.08
C ALA A 102 6.49 9.60 3.44
N TYR A 103 7.32 8.77 4.09
CA TYR A 103 8.70 9.10 4.40
C TYR A 103 9.52 9.36 3.12
N VAL A 104 9.42 8.47 2.13
CA VAL A 104 10.10 8.62 0.84
C VAL A 104 9.67 9.91 0.15
N TYR A 105 8.36 10.21 0.12
CA TYR A 105 7.85 11.46 -0.45
C TYR A 105 8.38 12.69 0.30
N VAL A 106 8.27 12.72 1.63
CA VAL A 106 8.67 13.88 2.46
C VAL A 106 10.17 14.14 2.37
N HIS A 107 10.99 13.09 2.30
CA HIS A 107 12.45 13.19 2.23
C HIS A 107 12.94 13.55 0.84
N THR A 108 12.36 12.95 -0.22
CA THR A 108 12.81 13.20 -1.60
C THR A 108 12.13 14.38 -2.27
N LYS A 109 11.03 14.88 -1.69
CA LYS A 109 10.14 15.91 -2.27
C LYS A 109 9.65 15.57 -3.68
N ASN A 110 9.62 14.29 -4.02
CA ASN A 110 9.24 13.81 -5.35
C ASN A 110 8.20 12.68 -5.23
N LEU A 111 7.01 12.93 -5.78
CA LEU A 111 5.92 11.97 -5.75
C LEU A 111 6.25 10.71 -6.56
N SER A 112 7.01 10.84 -7.65
CA SER A 112 7.40 9.72 -8.51
C SER A 112 8.23 8.68 -7.77
N ASN A 113 9.01 9.07 -6.76
CA ASN A 113 9.81 8.12 -5.96
C ASN A 113 8.91 7.24 -5.08
N SER A 114 7.91 7.86 -4.43
CA SER A 114 6.92 7.14 -3.63
C SER A 114 6.05 6.25 -4.52
N LEU A 115 5.58 6.78 -5.65
CA LEU A 115 4.81 6.03 -6.64
C LEU A 115 5.56 4.82 -7.19
N THR A 116 6.84 4.98 -7.55
CA THR A 116 7.66 3.87 -8.05
C THR A 116 7.78 2.78 -6.99
N LEU A 117 8.03 3.15 -5.74
CA LEU A 117 8.09 2.19 -4.64
C LEU A 117 6.74 1.47 -4.43
N HIS A 118 5.63 2.19 -4.57
CA HIS A 118 4.28 1.64 -4.46
C HIS A 118 3.99 0.63 -5.57
N ILE A 119 4.23 0.99 -6.83
CA ILE A 119 4.07 0.10 -7.99
C ILE A 119 4.94 -1.15 -7.81
N LEU A 120 6.20 -1.01 -7.39
CA LEU A 120 7.09 -2.16 -7.14
C LEU A 120 6.56 -3.12 -6.07
N ASN A 121 5.84 -2.62 -5.07
CA ASN A 121 5.22 -3.46 -4.04
C ASN A 121 3.96 -4.17 -4.52
N ASN A 122 3.27 -3.62 -5.52
CA ASN A 122 2.11 -4.26 -6.15
C ASN A 122 2.49 -5.14 -7.35
N ALA A 123 3.70 -4.99 -7.91
CA ALA A 123 4.19 -5.81 -9.02
C ALA A 123 4.03 -7.34 -8.83
N PRO A 124 4.13 -7.93 -7.62
CA PRO A 124 3.87 -9.36 -7.42
C PRO A 124 2.47 -9.83 -7.87
N PHE A 125 1.46 -8.95 -7.91
CA PHE A 125 0.14 -9.27 -8.45
C PHE A 125 0.16 -9.63 -9.95
N ILE A 126 1.20 -9.23 -10.69
CA ILE A 126 1.39 -9.65 -12.09
C ILE A 126 1.59 -11.16 -12.19
N SER A 127 2.23 -11.79 -11.20
CA SER A 127 2.49 -13.25 -11.22
C SER A 127 1.21 -14.08 -11.15
N VAL A 128 0.11 -13.50 -10.64
CA VAL A 128 -1.21 -14.14 -10.57
C VAL A 128 -1.80 -14.39 -11.96
N LEU A 129 -1.38 -13.65 -13.00
CA LEU A 129 -1.81 -13.88 -14.38
C LEU A 129 -1.30 -15.20 -14.98
N PHE A 130 -0.28 -15.80 -14.37
CA PHE A 130 0.44 -16.96 -14.91
C PHE A 130 0.25 -18.22 -14.07
N ASN A 131 -0.58 -18.17 -13.03
CA ASN A 131 -0.97 -19.31 -12.19
C ASN A 131 -2.39 -19.77 -12.54
#